data_AF-A0A353ZY27-F1
#
_entry.id   AF-A0A353ZY27-F1
#
_cell.length_a   1.000
_cell.length_b   1.000
_cell.length_c   1.000
_cell.angle_alpha   90.00
_cell.angle_beta   90.00
_cell.angle_gamma   90.00
#
_symmetry.space_group_name_H-M   'P 1'
#
loop_
_entity.id
_entity.type
_entity.pdbx_description
1 polymer ?
#
loop_
_entity_poly.entity_id
_entity_poly.type
_entity_poly.pdbx_seq_one_letter_code
_entity_poly.pdbx_strand_id
1 'polypeptide(L)' 'MEKRRSERKRVNLDAKIATNGKDSTGFIENICEHGIHIITASGKSAASFIPETILDLKVQHKAATKARLLCEVRGCI' A
#
# COMPACT_ATOMS: atom_id res chain seq x y z
N MET A 1 2.50 -16.25 -20.04
CA MET A 1 1.49 -15.19 -20.28
C MET A 1 1.49 -14.24 -19.10
N GLU A 2 1.82 -12.98 -19.36
CA GLU A 2 1.74 -11.93 -18.34
C GLU A 2 0.26 -11.66 -18.02
N LYS A 3 -0.12 -11.79 -16.74
CA LYS A 3 -1.51 -11.59 -16.29
C LYS A 3 -1.86 -10.11 -16.02
N ARG A 4 -0.87 -9.21 -16.10
CA ARG A 4 -1.04 -7.79 -15.73
C ARG A 4 -1.45 -6.98 -16.94
N ARG A 5 -2.46 -6.10 -16.75
CA ARG A 5 -3.02 -5.23 -17.81
C ARG A 5 -2.45 -3.82 -17.81
N SER A 6 -1.62 -3.48 -16.81
CA SER A 6 -1.04 -2.14 -16.67
C SER A 6 0.40 -2.24 -16.20
N GLU A 7 1.26 -1.43 -16.81
CA GLU A 7 2.64 -1.25 -16.39
C GLU A 7 2.69 -0.57 -15.02
N ARG A 8 3.60 -1.01 -14.16
CA ARG A 8 3.81 -0.41 -12.84
C ARG A 8 5.06 0.43 -12.83
N LYS A 9 4.93 1.66 -12.36
CA LYS A 9 6.06 2.57 -12.11
C LYS A 9 6.66 2.24 -10.75
N ARG A 10 7.97 1.99 -10.71
CA ARG A 10 8.70 1.91 -9.44
C ARG A 10 8.71 3.28 -8.80
N VAL A 11 8.20 3.34 -7.59
CA VAL A 11 8.21 4.54 -6.77
C VAL A 11 8.75 4.11 -5.43
N ASN A 12 9.66 4.89 -4.86
CA ASN A 12 10.29 4.56 -3.59
C ASN A 12 9.75 5.54 -2.55
N LEU A 13 8.53 5.28 -2.05
CA LEU A 13 7.77 6.24 -1.24
C LEU A 13 7.39 5.66 0.12
N ASP A 14 7.67 6.42 1.17
CA ASP A 14 7.19 6.12 2.50
C ASP A 14 5.68 6.29 2.58
N ALA A 15 5.02 5.36 3.27
CA ALA A 15 3.59 5.38 3.50
C ALA A 15 3.23 5.03 4.95
N LYS A 16 2.18 5.68 5.43
CA LYS A 16 1.49 5.30 6.67
C LYS A 16 0.21 4.56 6.30
N ILE A 17 0.00 3.42 6.93
CA ILE A 17 -1.11 2.52 6.66
C ILE A 17 -1.93 2.43 7.94
N ALA A 18 -3.17 2.86 7.90
CA ALA A 18 -4.10 2.77 9.02
C ALA A 18 -5.12 1.65 8.74
N THR A 19 -5.23 0.70 9.67
CA THR A 19 -6.07 -0.50 9.55
C THR A 19 -6.72 -0.79 10.89
N ASN A 20 -8.06 -0.88 10.98
CA ASN A 20 -8.77 -1.24 12.23
C ASN A 20 -8.27 -0.47 13.47
N GLY A 21 -8.02 0.84 13.33
CA GLY A 21 -7.53 1.71 14.40
C GLY A 21 -6.04 1.55 14.76
N LYS A 22 -5.27 0.77 14.00
CA LYS A 22 -3.82 0.61 14.16
C LYS A 22 -3.06 1.25 13.01
N ASP A 23 -2.10 2.09 13.35
CA ASP A 23 -1.26 2.79 12.38
C ASP A 23 0.08 2.09 12.21
N SER A 24 0.48 1.84 10.97
CA SER A 24 1.69 1.12 10.55
C SER A 24 2.48 1.90 9.52
N THR A 25 3.78 1.64 9.47
CA THR A 25 4.65 2.18 8.43
C THR A 25 4.91 1.11 7.38
N GLY A 26 4.96 1.55 6.13
CA GLY A 26 5.33 0.72 5.00
C GLY A 26 5.95 1.56 3.90
N PHE A 27 6.40 0.88 2.87
CA PHE A 27 7.05 1.46 1.73
C PHE A 27 6.30 1.02 0.49
N ILE A 28 5.87 1.98 -0.32
CA ILE A 28 5.34 1.70 -1.64
C ILE A 28 6.54 1.43 -2.53
N GLU A 29 6.58 0.26 -3.16
CA GLU A 29 7.64 -0.15 -4.08
C GLU A 29 7.28 0.19 -5.54
N ASN A 30 6.00 0.05 -5.89
CA ASN A 30 5.50 0.37 -7.22
C ASN A 30 4.00 0.68 -7.23
N ILE A 31 3.60 1.50 -8.20
CA ILE A 31 2.20 1.94 -8.41
C ILE A 31 1.80 1.84 -9.89
N CYS A 32 0.52 1.61 -10.11
CA CYS A 32 -0.16 1.88 -11.37
C CYS A 32 -1.55 2.46 -11.08
N GLU A 33 -2.26 2.85 -12.13
CA GLU A 33 -3.63 3.40 -12.03
C GLU A 33 -4.60 2.45 -11.31
N HIS A 34 -4.34 1.14 -11.37
CA HIS A 34 -5.23 0.10 -10.85
C HIS A 34 -4.73 -0.56 -9.57
N GLY A 35 -3.59 -0.13 -9.00
CA GLY A 35 -3.10 -0.75 -7.78
C GLY A 35 -1.72 -0.32 -7.31
N ILE A 36 -1.45 -0.66 -6.06
CA ILE A 36 -0.25 -0.26 -5.32
C ILE A 36 0.36 -1.51 -4.71
N HIS A 37 1.69 -1.64 -4.78
CA HIS A 37 2.44 -2.65 -4.02
C HIS A 37 3.10 -2.00 -2.82
N ILE A 38 2.81 -2.53 -1.63
CA ILE A 38 3.30 -2.01 -0.37
C ILE A 38 4.07 -3.11 0.35
N ILE A 39 5.26 -2.77 0.83
CA ILE A 39 6.07 -3.60 1.71
C ILE A 39 5.93 -3.05 3.12
N THR A 40 5.51 -3.87 4.07
CA THR A 40 5.35 -3.49 5.48
C THR A 40 6.43 -4.11 6.34
N ALA A 41 6.84 -3.44 7.42
CA ALA A 41 7.79 -4.02 8.37
C ALA A 41 7.21 -5.29 9.04
N SER A 42 8.02 -6.34 9.18
CA SER A 42 7.63 -7.72 9.56
C SER A 42 7.06 -7.89 10.99
N GLY A 43 6.91 -6.81 11.76
CA GLY A 43 6.48 -6.86 13.16
C GLY A 43 4.96 -6.82 13.39
N LYS A 44 4.15 -6.61 12.35
CA LYS A 44 2.69 -6.54 12.47
C LYS A 44 2.06 -7.76 11.83
N SER A 45 1.18 -8.42 12.59
CA SER A 45 0.63 -9.71 12.18
C SER A 45 0.07 -9.60 10.76
N ALA A 46 0.49 -10.53 9.90
CA ALA A 46 -0.08 -10.70 8.56
C ALA A 46 -1.62 -10.79 8.59
N ALA A 47 -2.20 -11.15 9.74
CA ALA A 47 -3.63 -11.11 10.01
C ALA A 47 -4.29 -9.72 9.85
N SER A 48 -3.53 -8.62 9.91
CA SER A 48 -4.06 -7.27 9.65
C SER A 48 -4.14 -6.94 8.15
N PHE A 49 -3.58 -7.79 7.30
CA PHE A 49 -3.51 -7.64 5.85
C PHE A 49 -4.08 -8.88 5.15
N ILE A 50 -5.27 -9.32 5.56
CA ILE A 50 -6.00 -10.36 4.83
C ILE A 50 -6.67 -9.74 3.59
N PRO A 51 -6.86 -10.50 2.50
CA PRO A 51 -7.65 -10.05 1.35
C PRO A 51 -8.99 -9.45 1.78
N GLU A 52 -9.49 -8.50 0.98
CA GLU A 52 -10.74 -7.76 1.22
C GLU A 52 -10.68 -6.78 2.40
N THR A 53 -9.57 -6.72 3.15
CA THR A 53 -9.38 -5.71 4.19
C THR A 53 -9.25 -4.33 3.55
N ILE A 54 -10.01 -3.36 4.05
CA ILE A 54 -9.91 -1.97 3.65
C ILE A 54 -8.82 -1.26 4.47
N LEU A 55 -7.89 -0.63 3.78
CA LEU A 55 -6.76 0.11 4.32
C LEU A 55 -6.92 1.59 3.99
N ASP A 56 -6.59 2.45 4.95
CA ASP A 56 -6.43 3.87 4.73
C ASP A 56 -4.94 4.18 4.58
N LEU A 57 -4.53 4.44 3.34
CA LEU A 57 -3.15 4.69 2.97
C LEU A 57 -2.90 6.20 2.88
N LYS A 58 -1.98 6.69 3.71
CA LYS A 58 -1.52 8.08 3.71
C LYS A 58 -0.10 8.11 3.15
N VAL A 59 0.05 8.72 1.98
CA VAL A 59 1.32 8.84 1.27
C VAL A 59 1.76 10.29 1.29
N GLN A 60 3.05 10.53 1.56
CA GLN A 60 3.63 11.87 1.52
C GLN A 60 4.71 11.92 0.46
N HIS A 61 4.50 12.75 -0.57
CA HIS A 61 5.53 13.00 -1.58
C HIS A 61 6.31 14.28 -1.24
N LYS A 62 7.65 14.17 -1.28
CA LYS A 62 8.70 15.18 -0.98
C LYS A 62 8.23 16.65 -0.86
N ALA A 63 7.63 16.97 0.28
CA ALA A 63 7.42 18.32 0.81
C ALA A 63 6.08 19.07 0.63
N ALA A 64 4.98 18.50 0.10
CA ALA A 64 3.67 19.18 0.24
C ALA A 64 2.43 18.29 0.07
N THR A 65 2.45 17.32 -0.83
CA THR A 65 1.23 16.61 -1.20
C THR A 65 1.04 15.38 -0.33
N LYS A 66 0.02 15.43 0.52
CA LYS A 66 -0.51 14.28 1.23
C LYS A 66 -1.63 13.68 0.39
N ALA A 67 -1.44 12.47 -0.10
CA ALA A 67 -2.50 11.69 -0.70
C ALA A 67 -3.07 10.75 0.35
N ARG A 68 -4.40 10.67 0.42
CA ARG A 68 -5.12 9.68 1.21
C ARG A 68 -5.87 8.78 0.24
N LEU A 69 -5.59 7.48 0.29
CA LEU A 69 -6.16 6.48 -0.61
C LEU A 69 -6.84 5.42 0.23
N LEU A 70 -8.09 5.10 -0.12
CA LEU A 70 -8.78 3.95 0.44
C LEU A 70 -8.50 2.76 -0.47
N CYS A 71 -7.86 1.73 0.06
CA CYS A 71 -7.39 0.59 -0.72
C CYS A 71 -7.94 -0.71 -0.16
N GLU A 72 -8.27 -1.65 -1.02
CA GLU A 72 -8.60 -3.02 -0.63
C GLU A 72 -7.37 -3.92 -0.83
N VAL A 73 -7.07 -4.75 0.17
CA VAL A 73 -6.04 -5.79 0.04
C VAL A 73 -6.52 -6.83 -0.96
N ARG A 74 -5.80 -6.99 -2.07
CA ARG A 74 -6.07 -8.05 -3.06
C ARG A 74 -5.26 -9.32 -2.82
N GLY A 75 -4.16 -9.24 -2.08
CA GLY A 75 -3.30 -10.38 -1.75
C GLY A 75 -2.06 -9.95 -0.98
N CYS A 76 -1.54 -10.88 -0.19
CA CYS A 76 -0.28 -10.75 0.53
C CYS A 76 0.60 -11.95 0.19
N ILE A 77 1.90 -11.71 0.12
CA ILE A 77 2.94 -12.71 -0.20
C ILE A 77 3.84 -12.85 1.01
#